data_AF-A0A651EG03-F1
#
_entry.id   AF-A0A651EG03-F1
#
_cell.length_a   1.000
_cell.length_b   1.000
_cell.length_c   1.000
_cell.angle_alpha   90.00
_cell.angle_beta   90.00
_cell.angle_gamma   90.00
#
_symmetry.space_group_name_H-M   'P 1'
#
loop_
_entity.id
_entity.type
_entity.pdbx_description
1 polymer ?
#
loop_
_entity_poly.entity_id
_entity_poly.type
_entity_poly.pdbx_seq_one_letter_code
_entity_poly.pdbx_strand_id
1 'polypeptide(L)'
;MVLIIVGYLLAGLIGLSLGLIGGGGSILAVPVLVYVMGVPAKAAIAMSLVIVGAVSLVGAIPHWRMGNVRFKTALLFGPAAMAGAYLGARLAALPWITETVQMGLFAVTMLAAALLMIRKRGNPEAIAPESVPHAHKHRWVWIAVEGLAVGVLTGLVGVGGGFAIVPALVLLGNVPMKQATGTSLLIIAMKSVTGFLGYLGQVTLDWPLMLGFTLAAMLGMVLGVQLLPSIKAQDLQKGFGYLLFVMAGFILWQNLSP
;
A
#
# COMPACT_ATOMS: atom_id res chain seq x y z
N MET A 1 2.29 -17.49 22.11
CA MET A 1 1.11 -16.69 22.53
C MET A 1 1.39 -15.19 22.53
N VAL A 2 2.45 -14.70 23.20
CA VAL A 2 2.81 -13.27 23.24
C VAL A 2 3.04 -12.66 21.85
N LEU A 3 3.80 -13.33 20.97
CA LEU A 3 4.06 -12.85 19.60
C LEU A 3 2.79 -12.70 18.74
N ILE A 4 1.79 -13.56 18.94
CA ILE A 4 0.51 -13.49 18.21
C ILE A 4 -0.31 -12.28 18.66
N ILE A 5 -0.35 -12.02 19.97
CA ILE A 5 -1.03 -10.84 20.54
C ILE A 5 -0.37 -9.56 20.03
N VAL A 6 0.97 -9.50 20.06
CA VAL A 6 1.73 -8.37 19.52
C VAL A 6 1.46 -8.20 18.03
N GLY A 7 1.42 -9.28 17.25
CA GLY A 7 1.09 -9.23 15.83
C GLY A 7 -0.30 -8.66 15.55
N TYR A 8 -1.33 -9.04 16.33
CA TYR A 8 -2.67 -8.46 16.17
C TYR A 8 -2.77 -7.00 16.63
N LEU A 9 -2.03 -6.60 17.67
CA LEU A 9 -1.93 -5.19 18.05
C LEU A 9 -1.28 -4.37 16.93
N LEU A 10 -0.19 -4.88 16.34
CA LEU A 10 0.46 -4.26 15.19
C LEU A 10 -0.47 -4.23 13.98
N ALA A 11 -1.27 -5.27 13.74
CA ALA A 11 -2.29 -5.27 12.68
C ALA A 11 -3.31 -4.14 12.88
N GLY A 12 -3.77 -3.92 14.11
CA GLY A 12 -4.64 -2.80 14.46
C GLY A 12 -3.97 -1.44 14.21
N LEU A 13 -2.70 -1.28 14.58
CA LEU A 13 -1.94 -0.05 14.32
C LEU A 13 -1.71 0.19 12.82
N ILE A 14 -1.48 -0.86 12.04
CA ILE A 14 -1.37 -0.82 10.58
C ILE A 14 -2.69 -0.37 9.98
N GLY A 15 -3.80 -0.95 10.44
CA GLY A 15 -5.15 -0.54 10.05
C GLY A 15 -5.41 0.93 10.37
N LEU A 16 -5.10 1.36 11.58
CA LEU A 16 -5.24 2.75 12.03
C LEU A 16 -4.40 3.71 11.18
N SER A 17 -3.16 3.34 10.87
CA SER A 17 -2.31 4.08 9.94
C SER A 17 -2.89 4.11 8.53
N LEU A 18 -3.52 3.03 8.07
CA LEU A 18 -4.21 2.97 6.78
C LEU A 18 -5.42 3.92 6.75
N GLY A 19 -6.14 4.04 7.86
CA GLY A 19 -7.31 4.91 7.98
C GLY A 19 -6.96 6.39 7.99
N LEU A 20 -5.83 6.73 8.61
CA LEU A 20 -5.39 8.11 8.73
C LEU A 20 -4.60 8.62 7.51
N ILE A 21 -3.71 7.80 6.94
CA ILE A 21 -2.84 8.21 5.83
C ILE A 21 -3.44 7.80 4.47
N GLY A 22 -4.37 6.85 4.48
CA GLY A 22 -4.76 6.09 3.29
C GLY A 22 -3.85 4.89 3.09
N GLY A 23 -3.69 4.46 1.84
CA GLY A 23 -3.00 3.20 1.55
C GLY A 23 -1.49 3.13 1.89
N GLY A 24 -0.89 4.18 2.46
CA GLY A 24 0.48 4.17 2.98
C GLY A 24 0.72 3.19 4.13
N GLY A 25 -0.25 3.04 5.05
CA GLY A 25 -0.12 2.16 6.23
C GLY A 25 0.13 0.68 5.90
N SER A 26 -0.35 0.22 4.74
CA SER A 26 -0.33 -1.19 4.32
C SER A 26 1.06 -1.79 4.11
N ILE A 27 2.08 -0.95 3.88
CA ILE A 27 3.46 -1.40 3.65
C ILE A 27 4.03 -2.18 4.83
N LEU A 28 3.56 -1.91 6.05
CA LEU A 28 4.03 -2.59 7.26
C LEU A 28 3.42 -3.99 7.47
N ALA A 29 2.39 -4.38 6.69
CA ALA A 29 1.77 -5.69 6.85
C ALA A 29 2.73 -6.84 6.56
N VAL A 30 3.51 -6.75 5.47
CA VAL A 30 4.45 -7.81 5.09
C VAL A 30 5.56 -8.00 6.13
N PRO A 31 6.27 -6.95 6.60
CA PRO A 31 7.28 -7.11 7.65
C PRO A 31 6.73 -7.66 8.96
N VAL A 32 5.52 -7.27 9.37
CA VAL A 32 4.92 -7.81 10.60
C VAL A 32 4.60 -9.29 10.43
N LEU A 33 4.01 -9.69 9.29
CA LEU A 33 3.73 -11.10 9.02
C LEU A 33 5.02 -11.94 9.01
N VAL A 34 6.10 -11.42 8.43
CA VAL A 34 7.36 -12.17 8.28
C VAL A 34 8.16 -12.19 9.58
N TYR A 35 8.46 -11.03 10.15
CA TYR A 35 9.42 -10.92 11.24
C TYR A 35 8.78 -11.08 12.62
N VAL A 36 7.49 -10.77 12.78
CA VAL A 36 6.80 -10.93 14.07
C VAL A 36 6.02 -12.24 14.10
N MET A 37 5.36 -12.61 13.00
CA MET A 37 4.50 -13.79 12.94
C MET A 37 5.14 -15.00 12.25
N GLY A 38 6.38 -14.88 11.76
CA GLY A 38 7.16 -16.00 11.24
C GLY A 38 6.65 -16.56 9.92
N VAL A 39 5.86 -15.80 9.18
CA VAL A 39 5.28 -16.23 7.90
C VAL A 39 6.34 -16.15 6.79
N PRO A 40 6.49 -17.18 5.93
CA PRO A 40 7.39 -17.11 4.78
C PRO A 40 7.08 -15.91 3.87
N ALA A 41 8.11 -15.29 3.27
CA ALA A 41 7.97 -14.02 2.56
C ALA A 41 6.90 -14.05 1.45
N LYS A 42 6.89 -15.10 0.62
CA LYS A 42 5.89 -15.24 -0.46
C LYS A 42 4.47 -15.39 0.09
N ALA A 43 4.30 -16.16 1.15
CA ALA A 43 3.01 -16.36 1.79
C ALA A 43 2.52 -15.07 2.48
N ALA A 44 3.42 -14.34 3.15
CA ALA A 44 3.11 -13.05 3.77
C ALA A 44 2.67 -12.00 2.73
N ILE A 45 3.30 -11.99 1.56
CA ILE A 45 2.92 -11.12 0.45
C ILE A 45 1.52 -11.47 -0.06
N ALA A 46 1.23 -12.75 -0.31
CA ALA A 46 -0.10 -13.18 -0.72
C ALA A 46 -1.17 -12.85 0.34
N MET A 47 -0.91 -13.14 1.62
CA MET A 47 -1.79 -12.78 2.73
C MET A 47 -2.01 -11.28 2.82
N SER A 48 -0.97 -10.48 2.67
CA SER A 48 -1.05 -9.01 2.74
C SER A 48 -1.93 -8.43 1.63
N LEU A 49 -1.92 -9.00 0.43
CA LEU A 49 -2.79 -8.57 -0.67
C LEU A 49 -4.27 -8.75 -0.30
N VAL A 50 -4.61 -9.88 0.33
CA VAL A 50 -5.98 -10.15 0.83
C VAL A 50 -6.33 -9.21 1.99
N ILE A 51 -5.47 -9.14 3.01
CA ILE A 51 -5.65 -8.29 4.20
C ILE A 51 -5.88 -6.85 3.76
N VAL A 52 -4.95 -6.28 3.00
CA VAL A 52 -4.99 -4.88 2.59
C VAL A 52 -6.13 -4.63 1.61
N GLY A 53 -6.45 -5.59 0.75
CA GLY A 53 -7.60 -5.51 -0.14
C GLY A 53 -8.91 -5.37 0.64
N ALA A 54 -9.13 -6.24 1.63
CA ALA A 54 -10.31 -6.22 2.50
C ALA A 54 -10.37 -4.94 3.35
N VAL A 55 -9.27 -4.56 3.99
CA VAL A 55 -9.20 -3.34 4.81
C VAL A 55 -9.44 -2.09 3.96
N SER A 56 -8.92 -2.06 2.72
CA SER A 56 -9.13 -0.94 1.80
C SER A 56 -10.58 -0.86 1.30
N LEU A 57 -11.26 -1.99 1.09
CA LEU A 57 -12.70 -2.00 0.79
C LEU A 57 -13.51 -1.38 1.93
N VAL A 58 -13.26 -1.78 3.18
CA VAL A 58 -13.92 -1.21 4.36
C VAL A 58 -13.63 0.28 4.47
N GLY A 59 -12.38 0.68 4.26
CA GLY A 59 -11.96 2.07 4.28
C GLY A 59 -12.53 2.93 3.16
N ALA A 60 -12.78 2.36 1.98
CA ALA A 60 -13.35 3.09 0.85
C ALA A 60 -14.79 3.52 1.12
N ILE A 61 -15.54 2.80 1.97
CA ILE A 61 -16.95 3.08 2.26
C ILE A 61 -17.13 4.48 2.91
N PRO A 62 -16.47 4.82 4.03
CA PRO A 62 -16.52 6.18 4.57
C PRO A 62 -16.08 7.25 3.58
N HIS A 63 -15.00 7.02 2.83
CA HIS A 63 -14.52 7.98 1.83
C HIS A 63 -15.52 8.19 0.69
N TRP A 64 -16.23 7.14 0.27
CA TRP A 64 -17.29 7.25 -0.71
C TRP A 64 -18.47 8.06 -0.19
N ARG A 65 -18.90 7.83 1.07
CA ARG A 65 -19.95 8.62 1.72
C ARG A 65 -19.58 10.10 1.88
N MET A 66 -18.29 10.40 2.06
CA MET A 66 -17.76 11.76 2.11
C MET A 66 -17.57 12.42 0.73
N GLY A 67 -17.90 11.75 -0.38
CA GLY A 67 -17.69 12.29 -1.73
C GLY A 67 -16.22 12.34 -2.17
N ASN A 68 -15.33 11.63 -1.47
CA ASN A 68 -13.88 11.63 -1.71
C ASN A 68 -13.44 10.58 -2.75
N VAL A 69 -14.35 9.84 -3.39
CA VAL A 69 -13.99 8.78 -4.34
C VAL A 69 -14.28 9.23 -5.78
N ARG A 70 -13.23 9.35 -6.60
CA ARG A 70 -13.36 9.64 -8.03
C ARG A 70 -13.37 8.36 -8.84
N PHE A 71 -14.55 7.80 -9.08
CA PHE A 71 -14.72 6.56 -9.84
C PHE A 71 -14.11 6.61 -11.25
N LYS A 72 -14.20 7.74 -11.96
CA LYS A 72 -13.57 7.89 -13.29
C LYS A 72 -12.06 7.68 -13.23
N THR A 73 -11.40 8.21 -12.20
CA THR A 73 -9.95 8.07 -12.02
C THR A 73 -9.60 6.65 -11.57
N ALA A 74 -10.38 6.06 -10.66
CA ALA A 74 -10.19 4.67 -10.26
C ALA A 74 -10.37 3.70 -11.44
N LEU A 75 -11.33 3.95 -12.34
CA LEU A 75 -11.56 3.10 -13.50
C LEU A 75 -10.51 3.27 -14.60
N LEU A 76 -9.84 4.43 -14.67
CA LEU A 76 -8.75 4.67 -15.61
C LEU A 76 -7.42 4.06 -15.12
N PHE A 77 -7.14 4.17 -13.81
CA PHE A 77 -5.90 3.69 -13.21
C PHE A 77 -6.00 2.21 -12.77
N GLY A 78 -7.16 1.80 -12.29
CA GLY A 78 -7.44 0.50 -11.69
C GLY A 78 -7.13 -0.69 -12.59
N PRO A 79 -7.66 -0.76 -13.83
CA PRO A 79 -7.38 -1.88 -14.74
C PRO A 79 -5.89 -2.03 -15.07
N ALA A 80 -5.18 -0.91 -15.27
CA ALA A 80 -3.74 -0.94 -15.49
C ALA A 80 -2.99 -1.42 -14.25
N ALA A 81 -3.39 -0.94 -13.06
CA ALA A 81 -2.84 -1.41 -11.79
C ALA A 81 -3.16 -2.88 -11.49
N MET A 82 -4.32 -3.38 -11.90
CA MET A 82 -4.70 -4.79 -11.81
C MET A 82 -3.83 -5.66 -12.71
N ALA A 83 -3.68 -5.27 -13.99
CA ALA A 83 -2.80 -5.95 -14.92
C ALA A 83 -1.35 -5.97 -14.41
N GLY A 84 -0.86 -4.81 -13.95
CA GLY A 84 0.46 -4.71 -13.33
C GLY A 84 0.59 -5.61 -12.10
N ALA A 85 -0.37 -5.61 -11.18
CA ALA A 85 -0.32 -6.42 -9.96
C ALA A 85 -0.28 -7.92 -10.27
N TYR A 86 -1.09 -8.37 -11.24
CA TYR A 86 -1.04 -9.76 -11.69
C TYR A 86 0.31 -10.12 -12.31
N LEU A 87 0.83 -9.27 -13.21
CA LEU A 87 2.14 -9.47 -13.83
C LEU A 87 3.25 -9.49 -12.78
N GLY A 88 3.24 -8.56 -11.83
CA GLY A 88 4.21 -8.49 -10.75
C GLY A 88 4.19 -9.75 -9.86
N ALA A 89 3.00 -10.23 -9.51
CA ALA A 89 2.86 -11.47 -8.75
C ALA A 89 3.38 -12.70 -9.54
N ARG A 90 3.10 -12.76 -10.85
CA ARG A 90 3.65 -13.81 -11.73
C ARG A 90 5.17 -13.72 -11.89
N LEU A 91 5.72 -12.52 -11.94
CA LEU A 91 7.18 -12.32 -11.97
C LEU A 91 7.83 -12.77 -10.65
N ALA A 92 7.19 -12.53 -9.51
CA ALA A 92 7.68 -13.02 -8.21
C ALA A 92 7.65 -14.55 -8.07
N ALA A 93 6.90 -15.23 -8.93
CA ALA A 93 6.89 -16.69 -9.03
C ALA A 93 8.12 -17.25 -9.76
N LEU A 94 8.85 -16.42 -10.52
CA LEU A 94 9.99 -16.87 -11.29
C LEU A 94 11.09 -17.42 -10.37
N PRO A 95 11.79 -18.50 -10.78
CA PRO A 95 12.82 -19.15 -9.95
C PRO A 95 14.01 -18.25 -9.63
N TRP A 96 14.23 -17.18 -10.40
CA TRP A 96 15.28 -16.19 -10.14
C TRP A 96 14.92 -15.19 -9.03
N ILE A 97 13.64 -15.09 -8.65
CA ILE A 97 13.19 -14.22 -7.54
C ILE A 97 13.11 -15.05 -6.26
N THR A 98 14.25 -15.11 -5.57
CA THR A 98 14.37 -15.70 -4.23
C THR A 98 13.78 -14.78 -3.16
N GLU A 99 13.53 -15.31 -1.96
CA GLU A 99 13.01 -14.52 -0.84
C GLU A 99 13.93 -13.33 -0.49
N THR A 100 15.24 -13.54 -0.56
CA THR A 100 16.27 -12.49 -0.39
C THR A 100 16.11 -11.36 -1.40
N VAL A 101 15.93 -11.69 -2.69
CA VAL A 101 15.75 -10.68 -3.74
C VAL A 101 14.43 -9.93 -3.55
N GLN A 102 13.37 -10.66 -3.21
CA GLN A 102 12.04 -10.08 -3.01
C GLN A 102 12.02 -9.14 -1.80
N MET A 103 12.64 -9.53 -0.68
CA MET A 103 12.80 -8.69 0.50
C MET A 103 13.76 -7.52 0.29
N GLY A 104 14.79 -7.69 -0.55
CA GLY A 104 15.67 -6.60 -0.97
C GLY A 104 14.90 -5.55 -1.76
N LEU A 105 14.11 -5.98 -2.75
CA LEU A 105 13.25 -5.09 -3.52
C LEU A 105 12.21 -4.40 -2.62
N PHE A 106 11.62 -5.16 -1.68
CA PHE A 106 10.73 -4.61 -0.67
C PHE A 106 11.39 -3.48 0.12
N ALA A 107 12.58 -3.73 0.67
CA ALA A 107 13.27 -2.74 1.49
C ALA A 107 13.66 -1.50 0.68
N VAL A 108 14.09 -1.66 -0.58
CA VAL A 108 14.38 -0.54 -1.48
C VAL A 108 13.13 0.30 -1.75
N THR A 109 11.98 -0.34 -2.05
CA THR A 109 10.73 0.40 -2.25
C THR A 109 10.28 1.12 -0.99
N MET A 110 10.48 0.51 0.18
CA MET A 110 10.14 1.10 1.46
C MET A 110 11.06 2.27 1.82
N LEU A 111 12.36 2.17 1.51
CA LEU A 111 13.31 3.26 1.66
C LEU A 111 12.98 4.43 0.72
N ALA A 112 12.65 4.14 -0.53
CA ALA A 112 12.21 5.16 -1.49
C ALA A 112 10.95 5.88 -0.99
N ALA A 113 9.95 5.14 -0.49
CA ALA A 113 8.75 5.69 0.11
C ALA A 113 9.08 6.60 1.31
N ALA A 114 9.92 6.11 2.22
CA ALA A 114 10.37 6.85 3.40
C ALA A 114 11.03 8.17 3.02
N LEU A 115 11.99 8.13 2.08
CA LEU A 115 12.71 9.32 1.62
C LEU A 115 11.78 10.33 0.94
N LEU A 116 10.83 9.88 0.14
CA LEU A 116 9.84 10.76 -0.50
C LEU A 116 8.92 11.43 0.53
N MET A 117 8.52 10.69 1.57
CA MET A 117 7.69 11.23 2.67
C MET A 117 8.47 12.21 3.57
N ILE A 118 9.75 11.95 3.84
CA ILE A 118 10.59 12.79 4.72
C ILE A 118 11.10 14.04 4.00
N ARG A 119 11.54 13.93 2.74
CA ARG A 119 12.19 15.04 2.00
C ARG A 119 11.21 16.15 1.60
N LYS A 120 9.91 15.87 1.46
CA LYS A 120 8.96 16.88 1.02
C LYS A 120 8.56 17.82 2.16
N ARG A 121 9.40 18.83 2.42
CA ARG A 121 9.09 20.02 3.21
C ARG A 121 8.26 20.98 2.36
N GLY A 122 6.98 20.72 2.21
CA GLY A 122 6.08 21.59 1.45
C GLY A 122 4.64 21.30 1.80
N ASN A 123 3.90 22.35 2.14
CA ASN A 123 2.50 22.32 2.53
C ASN A 123 1.71 21.39 1.57
N PRO A 124 1.04 20.31 2.02
CA PRO A 124 0.18 19.48 1.19
C PRO A 124 -1.01 20.26 0.62
N GLU A 125 -1.34 21.40 1.26
CA GLU A 125 -2.28 22.41 0.76
C GLU A 125 -1.72 23.29 -0.36
N ALA A 126 -0.40 23.38 -0.51
CA ALA A 126 0.24 24.08 -1.62
C ALA A 126 0.41 23.17 -2.87
N ILE A 127 -0.17 21.96 -2.86
CA ILE A 127 -0.47 21.25 -4.11
C ILE A 127 -1.82 21.76 -4.64
N ALA A 128 -1.98 23.09 -4.70
CA ALA A 128 -2.75 23.69 -5.76
C ALA A 128 -1.86 23.58 -7.01
N PRO A 129 -2.37 23.13 -8.15
CA PRO A 129 -1.55 23.10 -9.36
C PRO A 129 -1.22 24.55 -9.72
N GLU A 130 0.01 24.99 -9.44
CA GLU A 130 0.74 25.66 -10.51
C GLU A 130 0.72 24.69 -11.68
N SER A 131 -0.07 25.09 -12.68
CA SER A 131 -0.34 24.39 -13.91
C SER A 131 0.91 23.70 -14.43
N VAL A 132 1.01 22.38 -14.27
CA VAL A 132 1.93 21.59 -15.07
C VAL A 132 1.46 21.80 -16.52
N PRO A 133 2.24 22.46 -17.38
CA PRO A 133 1.80 22.81 -18.72
C PRO A 133 1.95 21.57 -19.60
N HIS A 134 1.05 20.60 -19.45
CA HIS A 134 0.98 19.46 -20.37
C HIS A 134 -0.38 19.48 -21.05
N ALA A 135 -0.42 20.29 -22.10
CA ALA A 135 -1.47 20.28 -23.09
C ALA A 135 -1.63 18.87 -23.70
N HIS A 136 -2.81 18.30 -23.46
CA HIS A 136 -3.66 17.59 -24.43
C HIS A 136 -3.22 16.23 -25.04
N LYS A 137 -4.21 15.34 -25.12
CA LYS A 137 -4.30 14.03 -25.84
C LYS A 137 -3.69 12.75 -25.23
N HIS A 138 -2.55 12.77 -24.53
CA HIS A 138 -1.91 11.52 -24.03
C HIS A 138 -1.96 11.26 -22.52
N ARG A 139 -2.69 12.09 -21.74
CA ARG A 139 -2.79 11.97 -20.27
C ARG A 139 -3.22 10.59 -19.78
N TRP A 140 -4.17 9.95 -20.47
CA TRP A 140 -4.64 8.60 -20.18
C TRP A 140 -3.57 7.51 -20.32
N VAL A 141 -2.67 7.62 -21.31
CA VAL A 141 -1.58 6.66 -21.51
C VAL A 141 -0.59 6.71 -20.35
N TRP A 142 -0.22 7.91 -19.91
CA TRP A 142 0.67 8.08 -18.75
C TRP A 142 0.07 7.53 -17.46
N ILE A 143 -1.22 7.78 -17.21
CA ILE A 143 -1.96 7.23 -16.06
C ILE A 143 -1.97 5.69 -16.12
N ALA A 144 -2.14 5.10 -17.31
CA ALA A 144 -2.11 3.66 -17.48
C ALA A 144 -0.71 3.07 -17.28
N VAL A 145 0.34 3.69 -17.83
CA VAL A 145 1.74 3.23 -17.65
C VAL A 145 2.14 3.26 -16.18
N GLU A 146 1.79 4.33 -15.48
CA GLU A 146 2.06 4.45 -14.05
C GLU A 146 1.23 3.46 -13.23
N GLY A 147 -0.06 3.31 -13.56
CA GLY A 147 -0.91 2.29 -12.97
C GLY A 147 -0.28 0.91 -13.08
N LEU A 148 0.21 0.56 -14.27
CA LEU A 148 0.90 -0.69 -14.53
C LEU A 148 2.20 -0.80 -13.73
N ALA A 149 3.05 0.22 -13.71
CA ALA A 149 4.31 0.21 -12.96
C ALA A 149 4.08 0.05 -11.45
N VAL A 150 3.17 0.84 -10.89
CA VAL A 150 2.77 0.75 -9.47
C VAL A 150 2.11 -0.61 -9.18
N GLY A 151 1.32 -1.12 -10.11
CA GLY A 151 0.76 -2.46 -10.07
C GLY A 151 1.85 -3.53 -9.98
N VAL A 152 2.81 -3.53 -10.91
CA VAL A 152 3.93 -4.49 -10.94
C VAL A 152 4.71 -4.46 -9.63
N LEU A 153 5.05 -3.27 -9.13
CA LEU A 153 5.72 -3.12 -7.83
C LEU A 153 4.87 -3.71 -6.70
N THR A 154 3.57 -3.42 -6.67
CA THR A 154 2.64 -3.97 -5.66
C THR A 154 2.57 -5.49 -5.74
N GLY A 155 2.49 -6.06 -6.94
CA GLY A 155 2.41 -7.50 -7.16
C GLY A 155 3.71 -8.22 -6.78
N LEU A 156 4.87 -7.64 -7.10
CA LEU A 156 6.18 -8.20 -6.76
C LEU A 156 6.45 -8.18 -5.25
N VAL A 157 6.09 -7.06 -4.62
CA VAL A 157 6.53 -6.72 -3.27
C VAL A 157 5.45 -6.99 -2.22
N GLY A 158 4.19 -7.18 -2.62
CA GLY A 158 3.04 -7.38 -1.73
C GLY A 158 2.60 -6.14 -0.96
N VAL A 159 3.32 -5.02 -1.10
CA VAL A 159 2.92 -3.79 -0.47
C VAL A 159 1.68 -3.29 -1.18
N GLY A 160 0.60 -3.04 -0.44
CA GLY A 160 -0.65 -2.48 -0.96
C GLY A 160 -0.49 -1.20 -1.81
N GLY A 161 0.71 -0.63 -1.91
CA GLY A 161 1.14 0.33 -2.92
C GLY A 161 0.47 1.68 -2.80
N GLY A 162 -0.35 1.90 -1.76
CA GLY A 162 -1.02 3.17 -1.53
C GLY A 162 -0.05 4.31 -1.24
N PHE A 163 1.14 4.01 -0.72
CA PHE A 163 2.23 4.98 -0.56
C PHE A 163 2.67 5.57 -1.91
N ALA A 164 2.54 4.82 -3.01
CA ALA A 164 2.88 5.26 -4.36
C ALA A 164 1.64 5.76 -5.14
N ILE A 165 0.48 5.13 -4.94
CA ILE A 165 -0.78 5.51 -5.62
C ILE A 165 -1.23 6.92 -5.21
N VAL A 166 -1.15 7.28 -3.92
CA VAL A 166 -1.63 8.60 -3.48
C VAL A 166 -0.80 9.72 -4.13
N PRO A 167 0.55 9.71 -4.08
CA PRO A 167 1.37 10.69 -4.82
C PRO A 167 1.12 10.69 -6.32
N ALA A 168 0.97 9.52 -6.95
CA ALA A 168 0.67 9.38 -8.38
C ALA A 168 -0.62 10.14 -8.76
N LEU A 169 -1.71 9.89 -8.02
CA LEU A 169 -3.00 10.52 -8.26
C LEU A 169 -2.96 12.03 -8.02
N VAL A 170 -2.20 12.49 -7.03
CA VAL A 170 -2.09 13.92 -6.73
C VAL A 170 -1.25 14.64 -7.79
N LEU A 171 -0.07 14.12 -8.10
CA LEU A 171 0.90 14.79 -8.98
C LEU A 171 0.52 14.69 -10.46
N LEU A 172 0.05 13.52 -10.90
CA LEU A 172 -0.20 13.23 -12.32
C LEU A 172 -1.69 13.19 -12.63
N GLY A 173 -2.47 12.65 -11.70
CA GLY A 173 -3.93 12.67 -11.77
C GLY A 173 -4.54 14.06 -11.54
N ASN A 174 -3.76 15.01 -10.99
CA ASN A 174 -4.24 16.32 -10.53
C ASN A 174 -5.52 16.18 -9.68
N VAL A 175 -5.49 15.22 -8.76
CA VAL A 175 -6.60 14.90 -7.86
C VAL A 175 -6.32 15.53 -6.51
N PRO A 176 -7.27 16.25 -5.88
CA PRO A 176 -7.08 16.79 -4.53
C PRO A 176 -6.72 15.68 -3.54
N MET A 177 -5.81 15.96 -2.59
CA MET A 177 -5.27 14.96 -1.67
C MET A 177 -6.35 14.12 -0.97
N LYS A 178 -7.41 14.75 -0.45
CA LYS A 178 -8.56 14.05 0.18
C LYS A 178 -9.24 13.07 -0.77
N GLN A 179 -9.38 13.44 -2.03
CA GLN A 179 -9.98 12.60 -3.07
C GLN A 179 -9.00 11.50 -3.54
N ALA A 180 -7.70 11.80 -3.59
CA ALA A 180 -6.67 10.83 -3.94
C ALA A 180 -6.58 9.70 -2.90
N THR A 181 -6.67 10.04 -1.60
CA THR A 181 -6.74 9.06 -0.52
C THR A 181 -7.92 8.11 -0.70
N GLY A 182 -9.15 8.62 -0.86
CA GLY A 182 -10.33 7.78 -1.05
C GLY A 182 -10.29 6.94 -2.33
N THR A 183 -9.86 7.55 -3.44
CA THR A 183 -9.72 6.87 -4.73
C THR A 183 -8.64 5.78 -4.69
N SER A 184 -7.56 5.99 -3.94
CA SER A 184 -6.49 5.00 -3.79
C SER A 184 -6.98 3.74 -3.10
N LEU A 185 -7.81 3.84 -2.06
CA LEU A 185 -8.35 2.67 -1.35
C LEU A 185 -9.16 1.77 -2.29
N LEU A 186 -9.94 2.36 -3.19
CA LEU A 186 -10.67 1.61 -4.22
C LEU A 186 -9.72 0.93 -5.22
N ILE A 187 -8.70 1.64 -5.70
CA ILE A 187 -7.69 1.06 -6.61
C ILE A 187 -6.93 -0.08 -5.93
N ILE A 188 -6.59 0.07 -4.65
CA ILE A 188 -5.90 -0.95 -3.86
C ILE A 188 -6.77 -2.20 -3.74
N ALA A 189 -8.05 -2.04 -3.38
CA ALA A 189 -8.99 -3.15 -3.36
C ALA A 189 -9.05 -3.88 -4.70
N MET A 190 -9.15 -3.16 -5.82
CA MET A 190 -9.21 -3.74 -7.16
C MET A 190 -7.94 -4.53 -7.52
N LYS A 191 -6.75 -3.91 -7.37
CA LYS A 191 -5.48 -4.57 -7.73
C LYS A 191 -5.10 -5.70 -6.76
N SER A 192 -5.53 -5.63 -5.49
CA SER A 192 -5.29 -6.69 -4.51
C SER A 192 -5.91 -8.02 -4.93
N VAL A 193 -7.10 -7.98 -5.54
CA VAL A 193 -7.76 -9.19 -6.09
C VAL A 193 -6.86 -9.83 -7.14
N THR A 194 -6.41 -9.07 -8.13
CA THR A 194 -5.59 -9.60 -9.23
C THR A 194 -4.17 -9.95 -8.82
N GLY A 195 -3.57 -9.21 -7.89
CA GLY A 195 -2.30 -9.58 -7.28
C GLY A 195 -2.39 -10.92 -6.54
N PHE A 196 -3.44 -11.11 -5.74
CA PHE A 196 -3.66 -12.38 -5.03
C PHE A 196 -3.92 -13.54 -5.98
N LEU A 197 -4.73 -13.33 -7.04
CA LEU A 197 -4.93 -14.31 -8.11
C LEU A 197 -3.60 -14.73 -8.77
N GLY A 198 -2.61 -13.83 -8.81
CA GLY A 198 -1.27 -14.13 -9.31
C GLY A 198 -0.46 -15.07 -8.42
N TYR A 199 -0.78 -15.17 -7.12
CA TYR A 199 -0.17 -16.07 -6.13
C TYR A 199 -0.99 -17.33 -5.84
N LEU A 200 -2.24 -17.42 -6.33
CA LEU A 200 -3.07 -18.60 -6.15
C LEU A 200 -2.37 -19.85 -6.68
N GLY A 201 -2.33 -20.89 -5.85
CA GLY A 201 -1.68 -22.16 -6.16
C GLY A 201 -0.17 -22.18 -6.02
N GLN A 202 0.48 -21.07 -5.61
CA GLN A 202 1.94 -21.01 -5.42
C GLN A 202 2.37 -21.05 -3.95
N VAL A 203 1.47 -20.72 -3.02
CA VAL A 203 1.77 -20.59 -1.59
C VAL A 203 0.68 -21.23 -0.73
N THR A 204 1.07 -21.72 0.43
CA THR A 204 0.14 -22.15 1.48
C THR A 204 -0.27 -20.95 2.32
N LEU A 205 -1.57 -20.85 2.63
CA LEU A 205 -2.13 -19.73 3.38
C LEU A 205 -2.63 -20.19 4.74
N ASP A 206 -2.20 -19.50 5.79
CA ASP A 206 -2.76 -19.64 7.13
C ASP A 206 -4.02 -18.78 7.23
N TRP A 207 -5.16 -19.40 6.94
CA TRP A 207 -6.47 -18.72 6.95
C TRP A 207 -6.84 -18.14 8.33
N PRO A 208 -6.68 -18.86 9.46
CA PRO A 208 -6.91 -18.29 10.78
C PRO A 208 -6.10 -17.03 11.06
N LEU A 209 -4.80 -17.07 10.77
CA LEU A 209 -3.90 -15.94 10.97
C LEU A 209 -4.31 -14.76 10.09
N MET A 210 -4.54 -15.00 8.80
CA MET A 210 -4.92 -13.97 7.83
C MET A 210 -6.25 -13.31 8.19
N LEU A 211 -7.26 -14.08 8.57
CA LEU A 211 -8.58 -13.56 8.97
C LEU A 211 -8.50 -12.77 10.28
N GLY A 212 -7.78 -13.29 11.29
CA GLY A 212 -7.55 -12.58 12.55
C GLY A 212 -6.84 -11.25 12.35
N PHE A 213 -5.79 -11.25 11.52
CA PHE A 213 -5.05 -10.05 11.16
C PHE A 213 -5.93 -9.05 10.41
N THR A 214 -6.73 -9.53 9.46
CA THR A 214 -7.66 -8.69 8.69
C THR A 214 -8.69 -8.03 9.60
N LEU A 215 -9.29 -8.77 10.54
CA LEU A 215 -10.26 -8.23 11.49
C LEU A 215 -9.65 -7.15 12.38
N ALA A 216 -8.47 -7.41 12.95
CA ALA A 216 -7.75 -6.42 13.76
C ALA A 216 -7.42 -5.16 12.95
N ALA A 217 -6.94 -5.31 11.72
CA ALA A 217 -6.65 -4.20 10.83
C ALA A 217 -7.90 -3.43 10.37
N MET A 218 -9.04 -4.11 10.16
CA MET A 218 -10.31 -3.44 9.82
C MET A 218 -10.81 -2.58 10.99
N LEU A 219 -10.71 -3.07 12.24
CA LEU A 219 -11.06 -2.29 13.43
C LEU A 219 -10.16 -1.05 13.54
N GLY A 220 -8.85 -1.24 13.35
CA GLY A 220 -7.89 -0.13 13.28
C GLY A 220 -8.26 0.88 12.19
N MET A 221 -8.59 0.42 10.98
CA MET A 221 -8.97 1.26 9.85
C MET A 221 -10.16 2.15 10.15
N VAL A 222 -11.22 1.58 10.73
CA VAL A 222 -12.42 2.35 11.09
C VAL A 222 -12.09 3.44 12.11
N LEU A 223 -11.31 3.11 13.15
CA LEU A 223 -10.85 4.08 14.14
C LEU A 223 -9.96 5.16 13.50
N GLY A 224 -9.06 4.77 12.61
CA GLY A 224 -8.17 5.70 11.89
C GLY A 224 -8.95 6.68 11.02
N VAL A 225 -9.95 6.22 10.28
CA VAL A 225 -10.80 7.09 9.45
C VAL A 225 -11.61 8.08 10.31
N GLN A 226 -12.07 7.65 11.49
CA GLN A 226 -12.80 8.53 12.41
C GLN A 226 -11.90 9.61 13.04
N LEU A 227 -10.62 9.29 13.26
CA LEU A 227 -9.62 10.21 13.81
C LEU A 227 -9.00 11.14 12.74
N LEU A 228 -9.26 10.88 11.45
CA LEU A 228 -8.76 11.66 10.33
C LEU A 228 -9.02 13.18 10.42
N PRO A 229 -10.20 13.66 10.90
CA PRO A 229 -10.46 15.10 11.03
C PRO A 229 -9.61 15.78 12.12
N SER A 230 -9.11 15.02 13.09
CA SER A 230 -8.47 15.53 14.30
C SER A 230 -6.94 15.60 14.19
N ILE A 231 -6.34 15.02 13.14
CA ILE A 231 -4.88 14.90 13.00
C ILE A 231 -4.40 15.56 11.71
N LYS A 232 -3.35 16.39 11.81
CA LYS A 232 -2.69 16.97 10.64
C LYS A 232 -2.00 15.87 9.84
N ALA A 233 -2.45 15.65 8.60
CA ALA A 233 -1.89 14.64 7.70
C ALA A 233 -0.35 14.74 7.52
N GLN A 234 0.21 15.95 7.64
CA GLN A 234 1.65 16.21 7.54
C GLN A 234 2.48 15.51 8.62
N ASP A 235 2.03 15.60 9.88
CA ASP A 235 2.80 15.09 11.02
C ASP A 235 2.79 13.56 11.02
N LEU A 236 1.66 12.99 10.62
CA LEU A 236 1.51 11.55 10.51
C LEU A 236 2.31 10.96 9.34
N GLN A 237 2.34 11.63 8.19
CA GLN A 237 3.18 11.21 7.05
C GLN A 237 4.67 11.21 7.42
N LYS A 238 5.13 12.22 8.18
CA LYS A 238 6.53 12.27 8.65
C LYS A 238 6.85 11.14 9.63
N GLY A 239 6.01 10.95 10.65
CA GLY A 239 6.19 9.86 11.62
C GLY A 239 6.23 8.50 10.93
N PHE A 240 5.34 8.28 9.97
CA PHE A 240 5.33 7.08 9.16
C PHE A 240 6.59 6.95 8.28
N GLY A 241 7.03 8.03 7.64
CA GLY A 241 8.28 8.05 6.87
C GLY A 241 9.49 7.63 7.70
N TYR A 242 9.63 8.11 8.94
CA TYR A 242 10.69 7.66 9.85
C TYR A 242 10.56 6.18 10.21
N LEU A 243 9.34 5.70 10.52
CA LEU A 243 9.10 4.29 10.80
C LEU A 243 9.49 3.38 9.62
N LEU A 244 9.13 3.78 8.40
CA LEU A 244 9.54 3.07 7.18
C LEU A 244 11.05 3.09 6.98
N PHE A 245 11.71 4.21 7.26
CA PHE A 245 13.16 4.32 7.14
C PHE A 245 13.86 3.33 8.09
N VAL A 246 13.43 3.27 9.35
CA VAL A 246 13.95 2.33 10.36
C VAL A 246 13.70 0.89 9.94
N MET A 247 12.46 0.57 9.54
CA MET A 247 12.12 -0.78 9.09
C MET A 247 12.90 -1.18 7.83
N ALA A 248 13.18 -0.25 6.91
CA ALA A 248 13.88 -0.54 5.67
C ALA A 248 15.35 -0.85 5.97
N GLY A 249 15.97 -0.07 6.87
CA GLY A 249 17.30 -0.36 7.39
C GLY A 249 17.37 -1.71 8.10
N PHE A 250 16.37 -2.04 8.92
CA PHE A 250 16.29 -3.34 9.60
C PHE A 250 16.21 -4.51 8.61
N ILE A 251 15.32 -4.43 7.61
CA ILE A 251 15.18 -5.48 6.60
C ILE A 251 16.45 -5.63 5.78
N LEU A 252 17.07 -4.52 5.34
CA LEU A 252 18.34 -4.57 4.61
C LEU A 252 19.44 -5.21 5.45
N TRP A 253 19.55 -4.84 6.73
CA TRP A 253 20.55 -5.41 7.61
C TRP A 253 20.35 -6.92 7.78
N GLN A 254 19.12 -7.37 8.03
CA GLN A 254 18.83 -8.80 8.17
C GLN A 254 19.02 -9.57 6.86
N ASN A 255 18.74 -8.95 5.73
CA ASN A 255 18.92 -9.57 4.41
C ASN A 255 20.40 -9.67 4.01
N LEU A 256 21.25 -8.79 4.55
CA LEU A 256 22.71 -8.78 4.36
C LEU A 256 23.46 -9.61 5.39
N SER A 257 22.84 -9.94 6.52
CA SER A 257 23.42 -10.77 7.58
C SER A 257 23.00 -12.23 7.34
N PRO A 258 23.88 -13.09 6.81
CA PRO A 258 23.57 -14.50 6.54
C PRO A 258 23.26 -15.30 7.80
#